data_AF-A0A537KEJ0-F1
#
_entry.id   AF-A0A537KEJ0-F1
#
_cell.length_a   1.000
_cell.length_b   1.000
_cell.length_c   1.000
_cell.angle_alpha   90.00
_cell.angle_beta   90.00
_cell.angle_gamma   90.00
#
_symmetry.space_group_name_H-M   'P 1'
#
loop_
_entity.id
_entity.type
_entity.pdbx_description
1 polymer ?
#
loop_
_entity_poly.entity_id
_entity_poly.type
_entity_poly.pdbx_seq_one_letter_code
_entity_poly.pdbx_strand_id
1 'polypeptide(L)'
;MNTTKRIAGILWMIAGPTAIYYLIKTALSEISKKPVIDTKIQWAVFVIVFIPIAIGIVIFGYYAITGEYDRLPESSAEITDQ
;
A
#
# COMPACT_ATOMS: atom_id res chain seq x y z
N MET A 1 -9.60 10.77 19.72
CA MET A 1 -8.23 10.31 19.40
C MET A 1 -8.06 10.36 17.89
N ASN A 2 -7.61 11.48 17.30
CA ASN A 2 -7.76 11.69 15.85
C ASN A 2 -6.47 12.14 15.14
N THR A 3 -5.32 12.15 15.84
CA THR A 3 -4.04 12.59 15.24
C THR A 3 -3.18 11.41 14.80
N THR A 4 -3.05 10.35 15.61
CA THR A 4 -2.22 9.18 15.30
C THR A 4 -2.72 8.43 14.05
N LYS A 5 -4.04 8.18 13.96
CA LYS A 5 -4.65 7.51 12.79
C LYS A 5 -4.45 8.33 11.52
N ARG A 6 -4.55 9.66 11.62
CA ARG A 6 -4.36 10.59 10.50
C ARG A 6 -2.91 10.66 10.02
N ILE A 7 -1.95 10.69 10.95
CA ILE A 7 -0.51 10.61 10.64
C ILE A 7 -0.20 9.28 9.96
N ALA A 8 -0.74 8.17 10.48
CA ALA A 8 -0.59 6.86 9.84
C ALA A 8 -1.18 6.87 8.42
N GLY A 9 -2.34 7.49 8.20
CA GLY A 9 -2.94 7.63 6.88
C GLY A 9 -2.05 8.37 5.87
N ILE A 10 -1.46 9.50 6.28
CA ILE A 10 -0.51 10.27 5.48
C ILE A 10 0.74 9.43 5.16
N LEU A 11 1.28 8.72 6.15
CA LEU A 11 2.42 7.83 5.97
C LEU A 11 2.13 6.76 4.90
N TRP A 12 0.97 6.10 4.97
CA TRP A 12 0.59 5.07 4.00
C TRP A 12 0.35 5.64 2.60
N MET A 13 -0.26 6.81 2.49
CA MET A 13 -0.51 7.48 1.22
C MET A 13 0.80 7.85 0.48
N ILE A 14 1.85 8.21 1.22
CA ILE A 14 3.18 8.50 0.64
C ILE A 14 3.98 7.21 0.42
N ALA A 15 3.87 6.25 1.34
CA ALA A 15 4.60 4.99 1.27
C ALA A 15 4.24 4.17 0.02
N GLY A 16 2.96 4.11 -0.37
CA GLY A 16 2.51 3.37 -1.54
C GLY A 16 3.21 3.81 -2.85
N PRO A 17 3.08 5.07 -3.29
CA PRO A 17 3.75 5.58 -4.48
C PRO A 17 5.28 5.49 -4.40
N THR A 18 5.84 5.75 -3.21
CA THR A 18 7.29 5.66 -2.98
C THR A 18 7.80 4.24 -3.15
N ALA A 19 7.09 3.25 -2.60
CA ALA A 19 7.44 1.84 -2.74
C ALA A 19 7.39 1.39 -4.21
N ILE A 20 6.35 1.79 -4.96
CA ILE A 20 6.24 1.48 -6.40
C ILE A 20 7.38 2.12 -7.20
N TYR A 21 7.73 3.38 -6.91
CA TYR A 21 8.85 4.05 -7.56
C TYR A 21 10.16 3.28 -7.37
N TYR A 22 10.49 2.90 -6.13
CA TYR A 22 11.70 2.14 -5.84
C TYR A 22 11.66 0.73 -6.41
N LEU A 23 10.49 0.08 -6.44
CA LEU A 23 10.31 -1.24 -7.04
C LEU A 23 10.62 -1.21 -8.54
N ILE A 24 10.03 -0.27 -9.28
CA ILE A 24 10.26 -0.13 -10.72
C ILE A 24 11.73 0.23 -11.00
N LYS A 25 12.30 1.18 -10.25
CA LYS A 25 13.72 1.56 -10.39
C LYS A 25 14.64 0.36 -10.18
N THR A 26 14.37 -0.46 -9.17
CA THR A 26 15.19 -1.64 -8.86
C THR A 26 14.99 -2.73 -9.92
N ALA A 27 13.75 -2.95 -10.37
CA ALA A 27 13.44 -3.89 -11.45
C ALA A 27 14.22 -3.58 -12.72
N LEU A 28 14.22 -2.32 -13.15
CA LEU A 28 14.99 -1.88 -14.31
C LEU A 28 16.49 -2.08 -14.12
N SER A 29 17.03 -1.68 -12.97
CA SER A 29 18.46 -1.86 -12.65
C SER A 29 18.87 -3.33 -12.69
N GLU A 30 18.11 -4.23 -12.09
CA GLU A 30 18.45 -5.66 -12.03
C GLU A 30 18.28 -6.36 -13.37
N ILE A 31 17.23 -6.03 -14.14
CA ILE A 31 17.05 -6.53 -15.51
C ILE A 31 18.20 -6.06 -16.41
N SER A 32 18.67 -4.81 -16.27
CA SER A 32 19.81 -4.31 -17.04
C SER A 32 21.12 -4.99 -16.67
N LYS A 33 21.34 -5.33 -15.39
CA LYS A 33 22.54 -6.06 -14.94
C LYS A 33 22.55 -7.51 -15.41
N LYS A 34 21.40 -8.18 -15.43
CA LYS A 34 21.25 -9.59 -15.83
C LYS A 34 20.03 -9.74 -16.74
N PRO A 35 20.16 -9.50 -18.05
CA PRO A 35 19.01 -9.49 -18.98
C PRO A 35 18.52 -10.89 -19.39
N VAL A 36 18.62 -11.87 -18.50
CA VAL A 36 18.12 -13.23 -18.69
C VAL A 36 16.61 -13.28 -18.47
N ILE A 37 15.95 -14.27 -19.07
CA ILE A 37 14.48 -14.43 -19.00
C ILE A 37 13.99 -14.58 -17.57
N ASP A 38 14.70 -15.36 -16.74
CA ASP A 38 14.29 -15.61 -15.35
C ASP A 38 14.22 -14.31 -14.53
N THR A 39 15.21 -13.43 -14.69
CA THR A 39 15.25 -12.12 -14.02
C THR A 39 14.12 -11.21 -14.49
N LYS A 40 13.80 -11.22 -15.78
CA LYS A 40 12.68 -10.44 -16.33
C LYS A 40 11.35 -10.93 -15.77
N ILE A 41 11.12 -12.24 -15.75
CA ILE A 41 9.89 -12.84 -15.23
C ILE A 41 9.74 -12.54 -13.73
N GLN A 42 10.81 -12.73 -12.94
CA GLN A 42 10.79 -12.48 -11.50
C GLN A 42 10.37 -11.03 -11.18
N TRP A 43 11.02 -10.05 -11.81
CA TRP A 43 10.73 -8.64 -11.57
C TRP A 43 9.38 -8.21 -12.14
N ALA A 44 8.93 -8.77 -13.25
CA ALA A 44 7.59 -8.53 -13.79
C ALA A 44 6.51 -9.01 -12.82
N VAL A 45 6.65 -10.20 -12.24
CA VAL A 45 5.72 -10.73 -11.24
C VAL A 45 5.67 -9.84 -10.00
N PHE A 46 6.83 -9.39 -9.49
CA PHE A 46 6.85 -8.45 -8.37
C PHE A 46 6.12 -7.15 -8.69
N VAL A 47 6.39 -6.52 -9.84
CA VAL A 47 5.68 -5.28 -10.21
C VAL A 47 4.17 -5.49 -10.28
N ILE A 48 3.73 -6.57 -10.93
CA ILE A 48 2.29 -6.87 -11.10
C ILE A 48 1.58 -7.10 -9.76
N VAL A 49 2.20 -7.85 -8.83
CA VAL A 49 1.60 -8.16 -7.53
C VAL A 49 1.61 -6.96 -6.59
N PHE A 50 2.68 -6.16 -6.61
CA PHE A 50 2.81 -5.04 -5.68
C PHE A 50 1.98 -3.81 -6.07
N ILE A 51 1.64 -3.62 -7.34
CA ILE A 51 0.75 -2.52 -7.78
C ILE A 51 -0.61 -2.54 -7.05
N PRO A 52 -1.43 -3.61 -7.08
CA PRO A 52 -2.72 -3.62 -6.39
C PRO A 52 -2.57 -3.49 -4.86
N ILE A 53 -1.49 -4.02 -4.29
CA ILE A 53 -1.18 -3.86 -2.86
C ILE A 53 -0.92 -2.38 -2.54
N ALA A 54 -0.09 -1.70 -3.32
CA ALA A 54 0.20 -0.28 -3.14
C ALA A 54 -1.04 0.59 -3.31
N ILE A 55 -1.92 0.25 -4.27
CA ILE A 55 -3.24 0.91 -4.42
C ILE A 55 -4.06 0.74 -3.14
N GLY A 56 -4.14 -0.48 -2.59
CA GLY A 56 -4.82 -0.75 -1.33
C GLY A 56 -4.28 0.08 -0.16
N ILE A 57 -2.95 0.22 -0.07
CA ILE A 57 -2.27 1.05 0.95
C ILE A 57 -2.64 2.54 0.80
N VAL A 58 -2.71 3.05 -0.43
CA VAL A 58 -3.10 4.44 -0.70
C VAL A 58 -4.56 4.68 -0.35
N ILE A 59 -5.46 3.76 -0.72
CA ILE A 59 -6.89 3.84 -0.38
C ILE A 59 -7.08 3.80 1.14
N PHE A 60 -6.38 2.90 1.82
CA PHE A 60 -6.37 2.84 3.28
C PHE A 60 -5.89 4.17 3.89
N GLY A 61 -4.79 4.72 3.36
CA GLY A 61 -4.27 6.01 3.80
C GLY A 61 -5.26 7.15 3.62
N TYR A 62 -5.99 7.15 2.49
CA TYR A 62 -7.04 8.12 2.20
C TYR A 62 -8.20 8.05 3.22
N TYR A 63 -8.74 6.87 3.48
CA TYR A 63 -9.84 6.68 4.45
C TYR A 63 -9.42 7.00 5.90
N ALA A 64 -8.16 6.81 6.24
CA ALA A 64 -7.60 7.23 7.53
C ALA A 64 -7.51 8.76 7.68
N ILE A 65 -7.40 9.52 6.59
CA ILE A 65 -7.36 10.98 6.63
C ILE A 65 -8.76 11.60 6.66
N THR A 66 -9.71 10.99 5.95
CA THR A 66 -11.12 11.43 5.90
C THR A 66 -11.88 11.13 7.19
N GLY A 67 -11.31 10.32 8.10
CA GLY A 67 -11.90 10.04 9.41
C GLY A 67 -12.88 8.86 9.40
N GLU A 68 -12.95 8.09 8.31
CA GLU A 68 -13.83 6.91 8.21
C GLU A 68 -13.44 5.83 9.25
N TYR A 69 -12.20 5.85 9.74
CA TYR A 69 -11.73 4.96 10.81
C TYR A 69 -11.82 5.58 12.22
N ASP A 70 -12.43 6.76 12.39
CA ASP A 70 -12.51 7.42 13.69
C ASP A 70 -13.45 6.71 14.66
N ARG A 71 -14.50 6.04 14.13
CA ARG A 71 -15.46 5.27 14.93
C ARG A 71 -15.59 3.85 14.38
N LEU A 72 -14.74 2.96 14.87
CA LEU A 72 -14.86 1.52 14.63
C LEU A 72 -15.55 0.90 15.84
N PRO A 73 -16.47 -0.07 15.66
CA PRO A 73 -17.08 -0.77 16.79
C PRO A 73 -15.99 -1.43 17.63
N GLU A 74 -15.96 -1.12 18.92
CA GLU A 74 -14.91 -1.60 19.84
C GLU A 74 -15.27 -2.97 20.42
N SER A 75 -16.53 -3.39 20.29
CA SER A 75 -16.99 -4.71 20.68
C SER A 75 -18.00 -5.27 19.68
N SER A 76 -18.03 -6.60 19.54
CA SER A 76 -19.02 -7.28 18.69
C SER A 76 -20.47 -7.04 19.12
N ALA A 77 -20.69 -6.64 20.39
CA ALA A 77 -22.02 -6.27 20.89
C ALA A 77 -22.55 -4.99 20.23
N GLU A 78 -21.69 -4.10 19.73
CA GLU A 78 -22.08 -2.87 19.04
C GLU A 78 -22.51 -3.10 17.58
N ILE A 79 -22.37 -4.32 17.07
CA ILE A 79 -22.67 -4.68 15.66
C ILE A 79 -24.11 -5.23 15.51
N THR A 80 -24.83 -5.46 16.63
CA THR A 80 -26.07 -6.28 16.62
C THR A 80 -27.38 -5.51 16.40
N ASP A 81 -27.39 -4.19 16.19
CA ASP A 81 -28.64 -3.43 15.98
C ASP A 81 -28.60 -2.51 14.74
N GLN A 82 -28.51 -3.09 13.54
CA GLN A 82 -28.89 -2.41 12.28
C GLN A 82 -29.86 -3.24 11.47
#